data_AF-A0A852ITD1-F1
#
_entry.id   AF-A0A852ITD1-F1
#
_cell.length_a   1.000
_cell.length_b   1.000
_cell.length_c   1.000
_cell.angle_alpha   90.00
_cell.angle_beta   90.00
_cell.angle_gamma   90.00
#
_symmetry.space_group_name_H-M   'P 1'
#
loop_
_entity.id
_entity.type
_entity.pdbx_description
1 polymer ?
#
loop_
_entity_poly.entity_id
_entity_poly.type
_entity_poly.pdbx_seq_one_letter_code
_entity_poly.pdbx_strand_id
1 'polypeptide(L)'
;PRTHLVFLKTHKTGGSSLVNVLHRFGEGRGLRFALPHRYQFGYPRSFRAHWVKGYRPGGAPFDIICHHMRFNRTEVQKVMPNDSFYFSIVRDPGTLAESAFAYYRSVAPAFRRAPSLAAFLASPDRFYEAGVRGNHYARNLQWFDFGLPLPSGGGEAAAGSGEAVSVRAALAGLDRDFELVLLAEHFDESLVLLRRALCWPEEAVLAFAHNGRPPGATPRVSPAQAERLRAWNDLDWALYTHLNRTFWRRAEAFGAARLREEVTRLRQRRAAMARRCLQGGGPLPARAIADGRLRPFQPPGRAQILGYALRAGLGPAERELCARLATPELQYKDILDRRQFGSGSN
;
A
#
# COMPACT_ATOMS: atom_id res chain seq x y z
N PRO A 1 -2.01 -3.94 -23.34
CA PRO A 1 -2.22 -3.68 -21.88
C PRO A 1 -1.23 -4.52 -21.07
N ARG A 2 -0.62 -3.97 -20.03
CA ARG A 2 0.32 -4.73 -19.17
C ARG A 2 -0.44 -5.63 -18.20
N THR A 3 0.04 -6.86 -18.00
CA THR A 3 -0.60 -7.89 -17.15
C THR A 3 0.35 -8.48 -16.11
N HIS A 4 1.67 -8.45 -16.34
CA HIS A 4 2.68 -8.83 -15.36
C HIS A 4 3.06 -7.63 -14.50
N LEU A 5 2.66 -7.63 -13.23
CA LEU A 5 2.72 -6.48 -12.34
C LEU A 5 3.33 -6.82 -10.99
N VAL A 6 4.30 -6.01 -10.58
CA VAL A 6 4.85 -6.01 -9.23
C VAL A 6 4.47 -4.72 -8.53
N PHE A 7 3.45 -4.79 -7.68
CA PHE A 7 3.10 -3.70 -6.80
C PHE A 7 3.75 -3.89 -5.43
N LEU A 8 4.82 -3.15 -5.14
CA LEU A 8 5.34 -3.06 -3.78
C LEU A 8 4.39 -2.19 -2.95
N LYS A 9 3.54 -2.86 -2.18
CA LYS A 9 2.61 -2.20 -1.26
C LYS A 9 3.34 -1.79 0.03
N THR A 10 3.63 -0.49 0.15
CA THR A 10 4.13 0.12 1.39
C THR A 10 3.01 0.31 2.42
N HIS A 11 3.38 0.36 3.69
CA HIS A 11 2.43 0.51 4.79
C HIS A 11 1.93 1.96 4.92
N LYS A 12 0.63 2.12 5.16
CA LYS A 12 -0.06 3.40 5.48
C LYS A 12 -0.03 4.47 4.38
N THR A 13 0.12 4.05 3.13
CA THR A 13 0.17 4.89 1.92
C THR A 13 -1.09 4.82 1.04
N GLY A 14 -2.18 4.21 1.53
CA GLY A 14 -3.41 4.03 0.74
C GLY A 14 -3.38 2.83 -0.22
N GLY A 15 -2.37 1.96 -0.10
CA GLY A 15 -2.19 0.81 -0.99
C GLY A 15 -3.38 -0.15 -1.08
N SER A 16 -4.27 -0.24 -0.09
CA SER A 16 -5.45 -1.13 -0.15
C SER A 16 -6.42 -0.78 -1.28
N SER A 17 -6.54 0.49 -1.65
CA SER A 17 -7.33 0.89 -2.83
C SER A 17 -6.70 0.42 -4.14
N LEU A 18 -5.37 0.48 -4.24
CA LEU A 18 -4.64 -0.06 -5.40
C LEU A 18 -4.73 -1.58 -5.46
N VAL A 19 -4.65 -2.27 -4.31
CA VAL A 19 -4.84 -3.73 -4.28
C VAL A 19 -6.23 -4.12 -4.77
N ASN A 20 -7.29 -3.40 -4.38
CA ASN A 20 -8.64 -3.65 -4.92
C ASN A 20 -8.69 -3.47 -6.46
N VAL A 21 -8.06 -2.43 -7.00
CA VAL A 21 -7.91 -2.21 -8.45
C VAL A 21 -7.21 -3.39 -9.12
N LEU A 22 -6.07 -3.85 -8.58
CA LEU A 22 -5.29 -4.96 -9.13
C LEU A 22 -6.05 -6.29 -9.05
N HIS A 23 -6.68 -6.57 -7.91
CA HIS A 23 -7.52 -7.75 -7.71
C HIS A 23 -8.64 -7.81 -8.74
N ARG A 24 -9.39 -6.73 -8.91
CA ARG A 24 -10.49 -6.65 -9.89
C ARG A 24 -9.99 -6.85 -11.32
N PHE A 25 -8.90 -6.17 -11.69
CA PHE A 25 -8.36 -6.25 -13.03
C PHE A 25 -7.89 -7.66 -13.38
N GLY A 26 -7.12 -8.29 -12.47
CA GLY A 26 -6.59 -9.63 -12.67
C GLY A 26 -7.67 -10.71 -12.59
N GLU A 27 -8.60 -10.62 -11.64
CA GLU A 27 -9.74 -11.52 -11.54
C GLU A 27 -10.57 -11.51 -12.83
N GLY A 28 -10.88 -10.33 -13.37
CA GLY A 28 -11.66 -10.20 -14.60
C GLY A 28 -10.95 -10.73 -15.86
N ARG A 29 -9.69 -11.14 -15.75
CA ARG A 29 -8.87 -11.68 -16.85
C ARG A 29 -8.30 -13.07 -16.56
N GLY A 30 -8.67 -13.67 -15.44
CA GLY A 30 -8.12 -14.98 -15.04
C GLY A 30 -6.61 -14.97 -14.78
N LEU A 31 -6.03 -13.82 -14.39
CA LEU A 31 -4.61 -13.71 -14.08
C LEU A 31 -4.26 -14.43 -12.76
N ARG A 32 -3.05 -14.99 -12.70
CA ARG A 32 -2.52 -15.70 -11.54
C ARG A 32 -1.89 -14.72 -10.56
N PHE A 33 -2.35 -14.74 -9.32
CA PHE A 33 -1.80 -13.91 -8.25
C PHE A 33 -0.74 -14.68 -7.46
N ALA A 34 0.41 -14.05 -7.25
CA ALA A 34 1.31 -14.44 -6.18
C ALA A 34 0.65 -14.01 -4.87
N LEU A 35 0.11 -14.98 -4.12
CA LEU A 35 -0.60 -14.74 -2.86
C LEU A 35 0.24 -15.25 -1.67
N PRO A 36 0.26 -14.54 -0.53
CA PRO A 36 0.88 -15.05 0.69
C PRO A 36 0.02 -16.15 1.30
N HIS A 37 0.62 -17.05 2.09
CA HIS A 37 -0.13 -18.05 2.89
C HIS A 37 -1.13 -17.42 3.87
N ARG A 38 -0.83 -16.22 4.36
CA ARG A 38 -1.76 -15.41 5.17
C ARG A 38 -2.08 -14.11 4.42
N TYR A 39 -1.77 -12.96 5.02
CA TYR A 39 -2.06 -11.64 4.44
C TYR A 39 -0.80 -10.84 4.07
N GLN A 40 0.39 -11.34 4.40
CA GLN A 40 1.68 -10.70 4.11
C GLN A 40 2.75 -11.76 3.81
N PHE A 41 3.79 -11.39 3.07
CA PHE A 41 4.87 -12.30 2.69
C PHE A 41 6.01 -12.31 3.71
N GLY A 42 5.86 -13.09 4.78
CA GLY A 42 6.94 -13.33 5.76
C GLY A 42 7.44 -12.09 6.51
N TYR A 43 6.71 -10.97 6.43
CA TYR A 43 7.08 -9.70 7.02
C TYR A 43 7.23 -9.82 8.55
N PRO A 44 8.27 -9.23 9.18
CA PRO A 44 9.19 -8.21 8.65
C PRO A 44 10.48 -8.74 8.00
N ARG A 45 10.60 -10.05 7.74
CA ARG A 45 11.78 -10.59 7.05
C ARG A 45 11.78 -10.16 5.59
N SER A 46 12.98 -10.04 5.00
CA SER A 46 13.13 -9.82 3.56
C SER A 46 12.35 -10.88 2.78
N PHE A 47 11.66 -10.44 1.72
CA PHE A 47 10.85 -11.29 0.87
C PHE A 47 11.66 -12.46 0.35
N ARG A 48 11.04 -13.64 0.33
CA ARG A 48 11.59 -14.85 -0.28
C ARG A 48 10.50 -15.53 -1.09
N ALA A 49 10.87 -16.10 -2.23
CA ALA A 49 9.91 -16.67 -3.18
C ALA A 49 9.01 -17.76 -2.55
N HIS A 50 9.54 -18.54 -1.61
CA HIS A 50 8.78 -19.59 -0.92
C HIS A 50 7.68 -19.07 0.03
N TRP A 51 7.57 -17.76 0.26
CA TRP A 51 6.41 -17.17 0.93
C TRP A 51 5.19 -17.01 0.03
N VAL A 52 5.36 -17.23 -1.28
CA VAL A 52 4.26 -17.26 -2.23
C VAL A 52 3.63 -18.65 -2.21
N LYS A 53 2.34 -18.71 -1.87
CA LYS A 53 1.56 -19.95 -1.86
C LYS A 53 1.59 -20.57 -3.25
N GLY A 54 1.90 -21.86 -3.33
CA GLY A 54 1.99 -22.60 -4.58
C GLY A 54 3.24 -22.32 -5.42
N TYR A 55 4.20 -21.54 -4.94
CA TYR A 55 5.49 -21.36 -5.62
C TYR A 55 6.27 -22.68 -5.67
N ARG A 56 6.85 -22.94 -6.84
CA ARG A 56 7.78 -24.06 -7.08
C ARG A 56 8.93 -23.52 -7.94
N PRO A 57 10.21 -23.81 -7.62
CA PRO A 57 11.32 -23.47 -8.52
C PRO A 57 11.10 -24.04 -9.92
N GLY A 58 11.25 -23.21 -10.96
CA GLY A 58 10.97 -23.58 -12.36
C GLY A 58 9.49 -23.77 -12.69
N GLY A 59 8.58 -23.51 -11.74
CA GLY A 59 7.14 -23.54 -11.96
C GLY A 59 6.66 -22.35 -12.82
N ALA A 60 5.43 -22.46 -13.32
CA ALA A 60 4.84 -21.42 -14.14
C ALA A 60 4.71 -20.10 -13.34
N PRO A 61 5.12 -18.96 -13.91
CA PRO A 61 5.19 -17.68 -13.22
C PRO A 61 3.81 -17.15 -12.82
N PHE A 62 3.80 -16.16 -11.93
CA PHE A 62 2.60 -15.41 -11.56
C PHE A 62 2.51 -14.11 -12.35
N ASP A 63 1.30 -13.57 -12.46
CA ASP A 63 1.01 -12.34 -13.19
C ASP A 63 0.99 -11.12 -12.28
N ILE A 64 0.51 -11.23 -11.04
CA ILE A 64 0.38 -10.07 -10.15
C ILE A 64 0.89 -10.42 -8.75
N ILE A 65 1.78 -9.58 -8.22
CA ILE A 65 2.13 -9.55 -6.80
C ILE A 65 1.79 -8.17 -6.22
N CYS A 66 1.00 -8.14 -5.14
CA CYS A 66 0.45 -6.88 -4.61
C CYS A 66 0.21 -6.83 -3.10
N HIS A 67 0.74 -7.79 -2.33
CA HIS A 67 0.61 -7.81 -0.87
C HIS A 67 1.89 -7.34 -0.17
N HIS A 68 1.77 -6.99 1.12
CA HIS A 68 2.89 -6.47 1.90
C HIS A 68 4.07 -7.44 1.95
N MET A 69 5.26 -6.90 1.73
CA MET A 69 6.55 -7.57 1.84
C MET A 69 7.62 -6.54 2.25
N ARG A 70 8.77 -7.03 2.71
CA ARG A 70 10.01 -6.26 2.68
C ARG A 70 10.72 -6.61 1.37
N PHE A 71 10.80 -5.66 0.44
CA PHE A 71 11.18 -5.93 -0.95
C PHE A 71 12.55 -6.61 -1.08
N ASN A 72 12.65 -7.51 -2.05
CA ASN A 72 13.88 -8.17 -2.45
C ASN A 72 13.77 -8.49 -3.94
N ARG A 73 14.44 -7.67 -4.78
CA ARG A 73 14.33 -7.77 -6.25
C ARG A 73 14.67 -9.17 -6.76
N THR A 74 15.78 -9.74 -6.30
CA THR A 74 16.26 -11.06 -6.75
C THR A 74 15.26 -12.17 -6.42
N GLU A 75 14.59 -12.10 -5.28
CA GLU A 75 13.56 -13.08 -4.91
C GLU A 75 12.25 -12.87 -5.66
N VAL A 76 11.87 -11.62 -5.97
CA VAL A 76 10.68 -11.32 -6.79
C VAL A 76 10.86 -11.83 -8.22
N GLN A 77 12.06 -11.69 -8.80
CA GLN A 77 12.38 -12.20 -10.15
C GLN A 77 12.27 -13.72 -10.29
N LYS A 78 12.28 -14.47 -9.19
CA LYS A 78 12.03 -15.93 -9.22
C LYS A 78 10.54 -16.25 -9.40
N VAL A 79 9.66 -15.33 -9.04
CA VAL A 79 8.19 -15.50 -8.99
C VAL A 79 7.52 -14.88 -10.22
N MET A 80 8.09 -13.80 -10.74
CA MET A 80 7.48 -12.92 -11.72
C MET A 80 8.27 -12.93 -13.04
N PRO A 81 7.62 -12.78 -14.21
CA PRO A 81 8.28 -12.66 -15.51
C PRO A 81 9.23 -11.45 -15.59
N ASN A 82 10.24 -11.52 -16.47
CA ASN A 82 11.24 -10.47 -16.64
C ASN A 82 10.68 -9.14 -17.19
N ASP A 83 9.54 -9.18 -17.89
CA ASP A 83 8.87 -8.00 -18.44
C ASP A 83 7.85 -7.36 -17.48
N SER A 84 7.82 -7.85 -16.23
CA SER A 84 6.94 -7.33 -15.19
C SER A 84 7.16 -5.84 -14.95
N PHE A 85 6.06 -5.10 -14.81
CA PHE A 85 6.08 -3.67 -14.48
C PHE A 85 6.08 -3.49 -12.97
N TYR A 86 7.18 -2.95 -12.43
CA TYR A 86 7.37 -2.67 -11.02
C TYR A 86 6.89 -1.26 -10.70
N PHE A 87 6.00 -1.17 -9.72
CA PHE A 87 5.55 0.10 -9.21
C PHE A 87 5.29 0.04 -7.72
N SER A 88 5.25 1.22 -7.10
CA SER A 88 4.97 1.36 -5.67
C SER A 88 4.16 2.63 -5.42
N ILE A 89 3.88 2.90 -4.16
CA ILE A 89 3.24 4.14 -3.70
C ILE A 89 3.96 4.59 -2.44
N VAL A 90 4.20 5.89 -2.30
CA VAL A 90 4.80 6.50 -1.11
C VAL A 90 3.91 7.63 -0.59
N ARG A 91 4.18 8.03 0.64
CA ARG A 91 3.49 9.10 1.36
C ARG A 91 4.51 9.92 2.14
N ASP A 92 4.23 11.19 2.36
CA ASP A 92 5.03 12.07 3.20
C ASP A 92 5.17 11.45 4.61
N PRO A 93 6.39 11.20 5.10
CA PRO A 93 6.61 10.56 6.40
C PRO A 93 6.03 11.36 7.58
N GLY A 94 5.85 12.67 7.43
CA GLY A 94 5.20 13.52 8.43
C GLY A 94 3.72 13.18 8.64
N THR A 95 3.00 12.79 7.59
CA THR A 95 1.59 12.36 7.73
C THR A 95 1.44 10.85 7.84
N LEU A 96 2.37 10.08 7.28
CA LEU A 96 2.42 8.62 7.41
C LEU A 96 2.68 8.20 8.86
N ALA A 97 3.64 8.83 9.54
CA ALA A 97 4.04 8.42 10.88
C ALA A 97 2.93 8.61 11.93
N GLU A 98 2.05 9.61 11.77
CA GLU A 98 0.84 9.73 12.58
C GLU A 98 -0.10 8.53 12.37
N SER A 99 -0.31 8.15 11.11
CA SER A 99 -1.14 7.00 10.77
C SER A 99 -0.54 5.69 11.29
N ALA A 100 0.80 5.57 11.24
CA ALA A 100 1.54 4.44 11.78
C ALA A 100 1.44 4.38 13.30
N PHE A 101 1.62 5.52 14.00
CA PHE A 101 1.50 5.62 15.45
C PHE A 101 0.12 5.17 15.93
N ALA A 102 -0.95 5.64 15.30
CA ALA A 102 -2.31 5.27 15.67
C ALA A 102 -2.62 3.79 15.39
N TYR A 103 -2.17 3.27 14.24
CA TYR A 103 -2.52 1.92 13.77
C TYR A 103 -1.68 0.82 14.44
N TYR A 104 -0.38 1.04 14.61
CA TYR A 104 0.55 0.03 15.13
C TYR A 104 0.81 0.15 16.63
N ARG A 105 0.05 0.99 17.35
CA ARG A 105 0.26 1.26 18.78
C ARG A 105 0.32 -0.01 19.64
N SER A 106 -0.49 -1.02 19.33
CA SER A 106 -0.54 -2.26 20.10
C SER A 106 0.65 -3.20 19.80
N VAL A 107 1.19 -3.15 18.58
CA VAL A 107 2.19 -4.10 18.07
C VAL A 107 3.62 -3.55 18.03
N ALA A 108 3.80 -2.23 18.03
CA ALA A 108 5.10 -1.58 18.08
C ALA A 108 5.40 -1.13 19.53
N PRO A 109 6.34 -1.77 20.25
CA PRO A 109 6.71 -1.37 21.61
C PRO A 109 7.03 0.11 21.75
N ALA A 110 7.71 0.71 20.77
CA ALA A 110 8.03 2.14 20.77
C ALA A 110 6.78 3.03 20.84
N PHE A 111 5.75 2.70 20.07
CA PHE A 111 4.49 3.44 20.13
C PHE A 111 3.71 3.14 21.40
N ARG A 112 3.66 1.87 21.84
CA ARG A 112 2.93 1.46 23.05
C ARG A 112 3.40 2.18 24.30
N ARG A 113 4.72 2.34 24.45
CA ARG A 113 5.36 2.99 25.60
C ARG A 113 5.15 4.50 25.63
N ALA A 114 5.01 5.14 24.48
CA ALA A 114 4.76 6.58 24.42
C ALA A 114 3.30 6.89 24.78
N PRO A 115 3.00 7.80 25.72
CA PRO A 115 1.62 8.09 26.13
C PRO A 115 0.81 8.80 25.03
N SER A 116 1.48 9.57 24.16
CA SER A 116 0.87 10.27 23.02
C SER A 116 1.88 10.43 21.89
N LEU A 117 1.41 10.81 20.69
CA LEU A 117 2.29 11.13 19.56
C LEU A 117 3.21 12.32 19.91
N ALA A 118 2.69 13.31 20.64
CA ALA A 118 3.47 14.47 21.06
C ALA A 118 4.60 14.06 22.02
N ALA A 119 4.33 13.16 22.98
CA ALA A 119 5.35 12.64 23.88
C ALA A 119 6.39 11.78 23.14
N PHE A 120 5.96 10.95 22.19
CA PHE A 120 6.88 10.20 21.31
C PHE A 120 7.81 11.16 20.57
N LEU A 121 7.27 12.21 19.94
CA LEU A 121 8.05 13.20 19.20
C LEU A 121 8.98 14.02 20.09
N ALA A 122 8.58 14.28 21.34
CA ALA A 122 9.40 15.01 22.31
C ALA A 122 10.73 14.31 22.58
N SER A 123 10.77 12.98 22.58
CA SER A 123 11.97 12.20 22.90
C SER A 123 11.89 10.80 22.28
N PRO A 124 11.94 10.66 20.94
CA PRO A 124 11.68 9.39 20.27
C PRO A 124 12.71 8.32 20.65
N ASP A 125 13.96 8.70 20.91
CA ASP A 125 15.03 7.79 21.34
C ASP A 125 14.78 7.16 22.72
N ARG A 126 13.94 7.77 23.57
CA ARG A 126 13.52 7.15 24.85
C ARG A 126 12.57 5.97 24.64
N PHE A 127 11.88 5.94 23.50
CA PHE A 127 10.86 4.95 23.20
C PHE A 127 11.30 3.97 22.12
N TYR A 128 12.17 4.38 21.20
CA TYR A 128 12.59 3.57 20.07
C TYR A 128 13.88 2.82 20.37
N GLU A 129 13.84 1.52 20.14
CA GLU A 129 15.01 0.64 20.23
C GLU A 129 15.13 -0.12 18.90
N ALA A 130 16.30 -0.03 18.27
CA ALA A 130 16.61 -0.77 17.05
C ALA A 130 16.61 -2.29 17.30
N GLY A 131 16.28 -3.09 16.28
CA GLY A 131 16.24 -4.56 16.37
C GLY A 131 15.06 -5.14 17.17
N VAL A 132 14.38 -4.36 18.02
CA VAL A 132 13.22 -4.84 18.78
C VAL A 132 12.06 -5.18 17.83
N ARG A 133 11.54 -6.39 17.96
CA ARG A 133 10.43 -6.89 17.14
C ARG A 133 9.23 -5.93 17.19
N GLY A 134 8.79 -5.50 16.00
CA GLY A 134 7.68 -4.56 15.82
C GLY A 134 8.09 -3.09 15.74
N ASN A 135 9.30 -2.70 16.16
CA ASN A 135 9.74 -1.31 16.10
C ASN A 135 10.06 -0.81 14.68
N HIS A 136 10.18 -1.67 13.67
CA HIS A 136 10.28 -1.24 12.27
C HIS A 136 9.09 -0.37 11.81
N TYR A 137 7.92 -0.49 12.45
CA TYR A 137 6.79 0.40 12.19
C TYR A 137 6.98 1.84 12.71
N ALA A 138 7.96 2.07 13.57
CA ALA A 138 8.13 3.32 14.30
C ALA A 138 9.19 4.26 13.73
N ARG A 139 10.01 3.80 12.78
CA ARG A 139 11.04 4.63 12.13
C ARG A 139 11.33 4.12 10.73
N ASN A 140 11.35 5.01 9.76
CA ASN A 140 11.76 4.74 8.38
C ASN A 140 11.02 3.53 7.76
N LEU A 141 9.69 3.50 7.93
CA LEU A 141 8.84 2.37 7.56
C LEU A 141 8.82 2.14 6.05
N GLN A 142 8.81 3.20 5.23
CA GLN A 142 8.82 3.04 3.78
C GLN A 142 10.17 2.54 3.28
N TRP A 143 11.27 3.11 3.79
CA TRP A 143 12.64 2.62 3.53
C TRP A 143 12.77 1.14 3.88
N PHE A 144 12.21 0.73 5.02
CA PHE A 144 12.15 -0.65 5.45
C PHE A 144 11.34 -1.53 4.48
N ASP A 145 10.17 -1.07 4.04
CA ASP A 145 9.33 -1.80 3.07
C ASP A 145 10.03 -1.96 1.71
N PHE A 146 10.80 -0.97 1.25
CA PHE A 146 11.67 -1.07 0.06
C PHE A 146 12.87 -2.00 0.25
N GLY A 147 13.06 -2.57 1.45
CA GLY A 147 14.16 -3.50 1.71
C GLY A 147 15.54 -2.86 1.66
N LEU A 148 15.62 -1.54 1.74
CA LEU A 148 16.87 -0.81 1.60
C LEU A 148 17.77 -1.02 2.82
N PRO A 149 19.10 -1.04 2.62
CA PRO A 149 20.06 -1.18 3.72
C PRO A 149 20.02 0.07 4.61
N LEU A 150 20.33 -0.09 5.89
CA LEU A 150 20.61 1.05 6.76
C LEU A 150 22.00 1.60 6.40
N PRO A 151 22.16 2.92 6.23
CA PRO A 151 23.49 3.51 6.06
C PRO A 151 24.38 3.20 7.28
N SER A 152 25.68 3.04 7.06
CA SER A 152 26.65 2.75 8.12
C SER A 152 26.53 3.73 9.29
N GLY A 153 26.45 3.19 10.51
CA GLY A 153 26.34 3.97 11.76
C GLY A 153 24.96 3.92 12.43
N GLY A 154 23.94 3.37 11.78
CA GLY A 154 22.63 3.10 12.39
C GLY A 154 22.50 1.65 12.83
N GLY A 155 22.99 1.33 14.04
CA GLY A 155 22.99 0.02 14.70
C GLY A 155 22.14 -1.10 14.10
N GLU A 156 22.75 -1.88 13.23
CA GLU A 156 22.58 -3.33 13.12
C GLU A 156 23.91 -3.88 12.60
N ALA A 157 24.56 -4.70 13.43
CA ALA A 157 25.60 -5.61 12.98
C ALA A 157 24.92 -6.67 12.09
N ALA A 158 24.74 -6.33 10.82
CA ALA A 158 24.58 -7.35 9.79
C ALA A 158 25.92 -8.08 9.71
N ALA A 159 26.01 -9.21 10.42
CA ALA A 159 27.06 -10.20 10.22
C ALA A 159 26.95 -10.70 8.78
N GLY A 160 27.68 -10.05 7.89
CA GLY A 160 27.66 -10.28 6.45
C GLY A 160 28.21 -9.07 5.72
N SER A 161 29.55 -8.96 5.68
CA SER A 161 30.44 -8.35 4.67
C SER A 161 29.89 -7.39 3.59
N GLY A 162 28.92 -6.53 3.91
CA GLY A 162 28.28 -5.64 2.96
C GLY A 162 28.91 -4.25 2.98
N GLU A 163 29.33 -3.78 1.81
CA GLU A 163 29.80 -2.41 1.60
C GLU A 163 28.70 -1.40 1.99
N ALA A 164 29.10 -0.30 2.63
CA ALA A 164 28.22 0.79 3.02
C ALA A 164 27.53 1.41 1.79
N VAL A 165 26.25 1.11 1.56
CA VAL A 165 25.51 1.74 0.46
C VAL A 165 25.08 3.15 0.88
N SER A 166 25.56 4.17 0.17
CA SER A 166 25.10 5.53 0.39
C SER A 166 23.61 5.69 0.07
N VAL A 167 22.91 6.60 0.76
CA VAL A 167 21.50 6.91 0.49
C VAL A 167 21.28 7.22 -0.99
N ARG A 168 22.19 7.97 -1.62
CA ARG A 168 22.12 8.30 -3.06
C ARG A 168 22.17 7.06 -3.95
N ALA A 169 23.04 6.10 -3.65
CA ALA A 169 23.15 4.87 -4.43
C ALA A 169 21.90 4.00 -4.29
N ALA A 170 21.32 3.92 -3.09
CA ALA A 170 20.05 3.23 -2.84
C ALA A 170 18.90 3.84 -3.66
N LEU A 171 18.77 5.18 -3.67
CA LEU A 171 17.75 5.89 -4.45
C LEU A 171 17.92 5.69 -5.97
N ALA A 172 19.16 5.71 -6.46
CA ALA A 172 19.45 5.41 -7.87
C ALA A 172 19.12 3.95 -8.23
N GLY A 173 19.22 3.03 -7.28
CA GLY A 173 18.73 1.65 -7.43
C GLY A 173 17.23 1.61 -7.65
N LEU A 174 16.45 2.37 -6.86
CA LEU A 174 15.00 2.44 -7.03
C LEU A 174 14.57 2.94 -8.41
N ASP A 175 15.28 3.92 -8.97
CA ASP A 175 14.98 4.42 -10.33
C ASP A 175 15.17 3.35 -11.42
N ARG A 176 16.03 2.34 -11.17
CA ARG A 176 16.24 1.17 -12.06
C ARG A 176 15.28 0.01 -11.77
N ASP A 177 14.77 -0.05 -10.55
CA ASP A 177 13.93 -1.14 -10.07
C ASP A 177 12.44 -0.88 -10.30
N PHE A 178 12.01 0.38 -10.23
CA PHE A 178 10.61 0.76 -10.29
C PHE A 178 10.31 1.67 -11.47
N GLU A 179 9.52 1.18 -12.41
CA GLU A 179 9.06 1.95 -13.55
C GLU A 179 8.07 3.04 -13.16
N LEU A 180 7.44 3.05 -11.98
CA LEU A 180 6.63 4.19 -11.50
C LEU A 180 6.47 4.12 -9.98
N VAL A 181 6.65 5.24 -9.28
CA VAL A 181 6.23 5.36 -7.88
C VAL A 181 5.17 6.44 -7.75
N LEU A 182 4.05 6.07 -7.14
CA LEU A 182 2.87 6.90 -6.94
C LEU A 182 2.97 7.71 -5.64
N LEU A 183 2.19 8.78 -5.53
CA LEU A 183 2.10 9.61 -4.32
C LEU A 183 0.70 9.51 -3.71
N ALA A 184 0.62 9.17 -2.43
CA ALA A 184 -0.64 9.02 -1.71
C ALA A 184 -1.42 10.36 -1.60
N GLU A 185 -0.70 11.48 -1.49
CA GLU A 185 -1.26 12.83 -1.46
C GLU A 185 -1.87 13.25 -2.81
N HIS A 186 -1.38 12.65 -3.90
CA HIS A 186 -1.82 12.90 -5.28
C HIS A 186 -2.39 11.62 -5.88
N PHE A 187 -3.30 10.98 -5.13
CA PHE A 187 -3.79 9.64 -5.46
C PHE A 187 -4.54 9.60 -6.80
N ASP A 188 -5.28 10.66 -7.14
CA ASP A 188 -6.03 10.69 -8.40
C ASP A 188 -5.10 10.89 -9.60
N GLU A 189 -4.13 11.81 -9.50
CA GLU A 189 -3.05 12.00 -10.48
C GLU A 189 -2.26 10.69 -10.65
N SER A 190 -1.96 10.03 -9.54
CA SER A 190 -1.28 8.74 -9.51
C SER A 190 -2.05 7.66 -10.27
N LEU A 191 -3.37 7.56 -10.08
CA LEU A 191 -4.19 6.59 -10.83
C LEU A 191 -4.24 6.90 -12.32
N VAL A 192 -4.28 8.18 -12.72
CA VAL A 192 -4.24 8.59 -14.13
C VAL A 192 -2.91 8.18 -14.77
N LEU A 193 -1.79 8.50 -14.12
CA LEU A 193 -0.46 8.15 -14.62
C LEU A 193 -0.24 6.63 -14.65
N LEU A 194 -0.69 5.90 -13.61
CA LEU A 194 -0.65 4.44 -13.57
C LEU A 194 -1.46 3.83 -14.71
N ARG A 195 -2.71 4.27 -14.91
CA ARG A 195 -3.57 3.81 -16.00
C ARG A 195 -2.87 3.96 -17.35
N ARG A 196 -2.24 5.12 -17.58
CA ARG A 196 -1.53 5.40 -18.83
C ARG A 196 -0.32 4.49 -18.99
N ALA A 197 0.50 4.33 -17.93
CA ALA A 197 1.70 3.49 -17.96
C ALA A 197 1.39 2.00 -18.20
N LEU A 198 0.25 1.52 -17.70
CA LEU A 198 -0.21 0.14 -17.87
C LEU A 198 -0.98 -0.09 -19.18
N CYS A 199 -1.30 0.97 -19.93
CA CYS A 199 -2.21 0.93 -21.08
C CYS A 199 -3.55 0.28 -20.71
N TRP A 200 -4.12 0.69 -19.58
CA TRP A 200 -5.38 0.17 -19.05
C TRP A 200 -6.58 1.03 -19.45
N PRO A 201 -7.77 0.41 -19.61
CA PRO A 201 -9.01 1.15 -19.75
C PRO A 201 -9.32 1.90 -18.45
N GLU A 202 -10.13 2.95 -18.55
CA GLU A 202 -10.40 3.84 -17.42
C GLU A 202 -11.21 3.18 -16.31
N GLU A 203 -12.10 2.26 -16.68
CA GLU A 203 -12.92 1.44 -15.77
C GLU A 203 -12.06 0.56 -14.86
N ALA A 204 -10.86 0.20 -15.31
CA ALA A 204 -9.96 -0.70 -14.57
C ALA A 204 -9.37 -0.02 -13.33
N VAL A 205 -9.11 1.29 -13.38
CA VAL A 205 -8.50 2.05 -12.26
C VAL A 205 -9.53 2.73 -11.36
N LEU A 206 -10.82 2.50 -11.61
CA LEU A 206 -11.89 3.00 -10.75
C LEU A 206 -11.82 2.32 -9.38
N ALA A 207 -11.58 3.11 -8.34
CA ALA A 207 -11.41 2.63 -6.97
C ALA A 207 -12.28 3.42 -5.98
N PHE A 208 -12.82 2.73 -4.99
CA PHE A 208 -13.24 3.37 -3.75
C PHE A 208 -12.05 3.50 -2.78
N ALA A 209 -12.12 4.49 -1.88
CA ALA A 209 -11.09 4.74 -0.88
C ALA A 209 -11.20 3.70 0.24
N HIS A 210 -10.37 2.66 0.19
CA HIS A 210 -10.33 1.59 1.17
C HIS A 210 -9.46 1.97 2.35
N ASN A 211 -9.81 1.45 3.53
CA ASN A 211 -9.10 1.70 4.79
C ASN A 211 -9.02 3.18 5.21
N GLY A 212 -10.05 3.96 4.86
CA GLY A 212 -10.21 5.33 5.32
C GLY A 212 -10.51 5.42 6.82
N ARG A 213 -10.22 6.57 7.43
CA ARG A 213 -10.52 6.87 8.84
C ARG A 213 -11.71 7.84 8.94
N PRO A 214 -12.50 7.80 10.03
CA PRO A 214 -13.53 8.79 10.28
C PRO A 214 -12.96 10.22 10.30
N PRO A 215 -13.68 11.22 9.78
CA PRO A 215 -13.32 12.63 9.96
C PRO A 215 -13.15 12.94 11.45
N GLY A 216 -12.08 13.65 11.82
CA GLY A 216 -11.81 14.04 13.21
C GLY A 216 -11.29 12.92 14.12
N ALA A 217 -11.08 11.69 13.63
CA ALA A 217 -10.61 10.57 14.46
C ALA A 217 -9.20 10.75 15.04
N THR A 218 -8.37 11.62 14.46
CA THR A 218 -7.11 12.06 15.04
C THR A 218 -6.86 13.54 14.77
N PRO A 219 -6.20 14.26 15.71
CA PRO A 219 -5.77 15.63 15.45
C PRO A 219 -4.87 15.66 14.22
N ARG A 220 -5.12 16.60 13.31
CA ARG A 220 -4.19 16.84 12.20
C ARG A 220 -2.83 17.19 12.80
N VAL A 221 -1.80 16.47 12.36
CA VAL A 221 -0.40 16.78 12.67
C VAL A 221 -0.16 18.25 12.31
N SER A 222 0.29 19.06 13.25
CA SER A 222 0.64 20.46 12.95
C SER A 222 1.86 20.51 12.02
N PRO A 223 2.09 21.59 11.26
CA PRO A 223 3.28 21.72 10.41
C PRO A 223 4.59 21.45 11.17
N ALA A 224 4.73 22.00 12.38
CA ALA A 224 5.89 21.76 13.24
C ALA A 224 6.04 20.29 13.68
N GLN A 225 4.93 19.60 13.96
CA GLN A 225 4.98 18.17 14.26
C GLN A 225 5.37 17.35 13.00
N ALA A 226 4.89 17.75 11.82
CA ALA A 226 5.23 17.08 10.57
C ALA A 226 6.72 17.20 10.25
N GLU A 227 7.32 18.36 10.46
CA GLU A 227 8.77 18.57 10.31
C GLU A 227 9.58 17.68 11.26
N ARG A 228 9.18 17.59 12.54
CA ARG A 228 9.82 16.68 13.50
C ARG A 228 9.68 15.22 13.11
N LEU A 229 8.53 14.83 12.56
CA LEU A 229 8.31 13.46 12.07
C LEU A 229 9.15 13.17 10.82
N ARG A 230 9.33 14.14 9.91
CA ARG A 230 10.24 14.00 8.76
C ARG A 230 11.70 13.89 9.21
N ALA A 231 12.11 14.67 10.21
CA ALA A 231 13.46 14.59 10.78
C ALA A 231 13.70 13.23 11.48
N TRP A 232 12.71 12.72 12.21
CA TRP A 232 12.79 11.39 12.84
C TRP A 232 12.85 10.25 11.80
N ASN A 233 12.09 10.39 10.72
CA ASN A 233 12.07 9.46 9.58
C ASN A 233 12.91 10.01 8.42
N ASP A 234 14.16 10.35 8.72
CA ASP A 234 15.13 10.95 7.81
C ASP A 234 15.31 10.19 6.49
N LEU A 235 15.42 8.86 6.55
CA LEU A 235 15.57 8.02 5.35
C LEU A 235 14.29 7.99 4.52
N ASP A 236 13.11 7.92 5.16
CA ASP A 236 11.84 8.06 4.45
C ASP A 236 11.67 9.45 3.84
N TRP A 237 12.22 10.49 4.48
CA TRP A 237 12.15 11.86 3.94
C TRP A 237 13.04 12.03 2.70
N ALA A 238 14.25 11.47 2.72
CA ALA A 238 15.13 11.41 1.55
C ALA A 238 14.46 10.62 0.41
N LEU A 239 13.90 9.46 0.72
CA LEU A 239 13.14 8.61 -0.19
C LEU A 239 11.95 9.35 -0.82
N TYR A 240 11.09 9.94 0.00
CA TYR A 240 9.91 10.66 -0.46
C TYR A 240 10.28 11.84 -1.34
N THR A 241 11.29 12.64 -0.94
CA THR A 241 11.72 13.81 -1.71
C THR A 241 12.23 13.41 -3.10
N HIS A 242 13.01 12.32 -3.20
CA HIS A 242 13.50 11.81 -4.48
C HIS A 242 12.35 11.33 -5.37
N LEU A 243 11.45 10.49 -4.84
CA LEU A 243 10.35 9.89 -5.59
C LEU A 243 9.26 10.90 -5.94
N ASN A 244 9.06 11.93 -5.12
CA ASN A 244 8.18 13.06 -5.42
C ASN A 244 8.67 13.82 -6.67
N ARG A 245 9.98 14.11 -6.76
CA ARG A 245 10.56 14.74 -7.96
C ARG A 245 10.43 13.85 -9.20
N THR A 246 10.69 12.55 -9.08
CA THR A 246 10.58 11.63 -10.23
C THR A 246 9.12 11.53 -10.72
N PHE A 247 8.15 11.52 -9.79
CA PHE A 247 6.72 11.55 -10.10
C PHE A 247 6.33 12.82 -10.86
N TRP A 248 6.71 14.01 -10.36
CA TRP A 248 6.29 15.27 -10.99
C TRP A 248 6.93 15.50 -12.36
N ARG A 249 8.17 15.07 -12.60
CA ARG A 249 8.74 15.06 -13.96
C ARG A 249 7.89 14.27 -14.96
N ARG A 250 7.28 13.16 -14.53
CA ARG A 250 6.39 12.35 -15.38
C ARG A 250 5.02 13.01 -15.56
N ALA A 251 4.50 13.63 -14.51
CA ALA A 251 3.26 14.41 -14.58
C ALA A 251 3.40 15.60 -15.56
N GLU A 252 4.54 16.29 -15.53
CA GLU A 252 4.89 17.36 -16.46
C GLU A 252 4.97 16.84 -17.90
N ALA A 253 5.67 15.72 -18.13
CA ALA A 253 5.75 15.09 -19.44
C ALA A 253 4.39 14.60 -19.97
N PHE A 254 3.46 14.22 -19.08
CA PHE A 254 2.09 13.87 -19.44
C PHE A 254 1.24 15.10 -19.84
N GLY A 255 1.61 16.28 -19.33
CA GLY A 255 0.95 17.56 -19.57
C GLY A 255 -0.04 17.93 -18.46
N ALA A 256 0.19 19.08 -17.81
CA ALA A 256 -0.58 19.51 -16.65
C ALA A 256 -2.08 19.73 -16.94
N ALA A 257 -2.42 20.29 -18.10
CA ALA A 257 -3.82 20.49 -18.51
C ALA A 257 -4.54 19.15 -18.69
N ARG A 258 -3.91 18.22 -19.43
CA ARG A 258 -4.42 16.87 -19.65
C ARG A 258 -4.58 16.08 -18.34
N LEU A 259 -3.60 16.19 -17.42
CA LEU A 259 -3.68 15.55 -16.11
C LEU A 259 -4.90 16.03 -15.32
N ARG A 260 -5.13 17.35 -15.26
CA ARG A 260 -6.29 17.92 -14.56
C ARG A 260 -7.61 17.47 -15.15
N GLU A 261 -7.71 17.40 -16.47
CA GLU A 261 -8.90 16.93 -17.17
C GLU A 261 -9.19 15.45 -16.84
N GLU A 262 -8.20 14.58 -16.98
CA GLU A 262 -8.30 13.15 -16.68
C GLU A 262 -8.63 12.89 -15.20
N VAL A 263 -8.03 13.65 -14.28
CA VAL A 263 -8.35 13.59 -12.85
C VAL A 263 -9.81 14.00 -12.59
N THR A 264 -10.27 15.07 -13.24
CA THR A 264 -11.66 15.53 -13.11
C THR A 264 -12.63 14.46 -13.58
N ARG A 265 -12.36 13.87 -14.76
CA ARG A 265 -13.16 12.78 -15.32
C ARG A 265 -13.19 11.57 -14.39
N LEU A 266 -12.04 11.14 -13.87
CA LEU A 266 -11.93 10.03 -12.93
C LEU A 266 -12.75 10.27 -11.65
N ARG A 267 -12.68 11.48 -11.08
CA ARG A 267 -13.46 11.88 -9.89
C ARG A 267 -14.96 11.84 -10.15
N GLN A 268 -15.41 12.39 -11.27
CA GLN A 268 -16.83 12.38 -11.66
C GLN A 268 -17.38 10.95 -11.78
N ARG A 269 -16.63 10.07 -12.45
CA ARG A 269 -17.03 8.66 -12.59
C ARG A 269 -17.04 7.91 -11.27
N ARG A 270 -16.06 8.16 -10.41
CA ARG A 270 -16.03 7.58 -9.05
C ARG A 270 -17.22 8.03 -8.23
N ALA A 271 -17.59 9.30 -8.30
CA ALA A 271 -18.76 9.84 -7.62
C ALA A 271 -20.07 9.24 -8.17
N ALA A 272 -20.19 9.10 -9.49
CA ALA A 272 -21.35 8.45 -10.12
C ALA A 272 -21.46 6.97 -9.69
N MET A 273 -20.35 6.24 -9.67
CA MET A 273 -20.30 4.87 -9.21
C MET A 273 -20.64 4.74 -7.72
N ALA A 274 -20.15 5.65 -6.88
CA ALA A 274 -20.48 5.70 -5.47
C ALA A 274 -21.99 5.90 -5.24
N ARG A 275 -22.63 6.84 -5.94
CA ARG A 275 -24.09 7.07 -5.87
C ARG A 275 -24.91 5.86 -6.35
N ARG A 276 -24.41 5.13 -7.35
CA ARG A 276 -25.04 3.91 -7.85
C ARG A 276 -24.92 2.76 -6.87
N CYS A 277 -23.73 2.56 -6.29
CA CYS A 277 -23.40 1.35 -5.53
C CYS A 277 -23.64 1.47 -4.02
N LEU A 278 -23.39 2.63 -3.42
CA LEU A 278 -23.18 2.75 -1.98
C LEU A 278 -24.39 3.32 -1.26
N GLN A 279 -24.76 2.69 -0.14
CA GLN A 279 -25.70 3.25 0.81
C GLN A 279 -25.13 4.54 1.40
N GLY A 280 -25.88 5.65 1.32
CA GLY A 280 -25.42 6.96 1.77
C GLY A 280 -24.33 7.61 0.89
N GLY A 281 -23.95 6.98 -0.24
CA GLY A 281 -23.00 7.54 -1.21
C GLY A 281 -21.54 7.61 -0.76
N GLY A 282 -21.18 7.08 0.41
CA GLY A 282 -19.86 7.24 1.01
C GLY A 282 -19.49 6.16 2.02
N PRO A 283 -18.30 6.28 2.63
CA PRO A 283 -17.80 5.30 3.59
C PRO A 283 -18.54 5.39 4.93
N LEU A 284 -18.76 4.23 5.56
CA LEU A 284 -19.51 4.07 6.81
C LEU A 284 -18.65 3.41 7.89
N PRO A 285 -18.91 3.69 9.19
CA PRO A 285 -18.31 2.93 10.28
C PRO A 285 -18.60 1.43 10.16
N ALA A 286 -17.65 0.57 10.51
CA ALA A 286 -17.78 -0.88 10.36
C ALA A 286 -19.05 -1.47 11.02
N ARG A 287 -19.49 -0.91 12.15
CA ARG A 287 -20.72 -1.29 12.85
C ARG A 287 -22.01 -1.01 12.07
N ALA A 288 -21.99 -0.06 11.14
CA ALA A 288 -23.13 0.28 10.29
C ALA A 288 -23.20 -0.58 9.01
N ILE A 289 -22.25 -1.51 8.82
CA ILE A 289 -22.20 -2.41 7.67
C ILE A 289 -22.75 -3.78 8.10
N ALA A 290 -23.96 -4.08 7.64
CA ALA A 290 -24.66 -5.33 7.95
C ALA A 290 -24.00 -6.55 7.29
N ASP A 291 -23.57 -6.43 6.03
CA ASP A 291 -22.88 -7.52 5.32
C ASP A 291 -21.46 -7.72 5.86
N GLY A 292 -21.26 -8.79 6.62
CA GLY A 292 -19.97 -9.14 7.20
C GLY A 292 -18.84 -9.32 6.19
N ARG A 293 -19.17 -9.66 4.92
CA ARG A 293 -18.17 -9.81 3.84
C ARG A 293 -17.60 -8.47 3.38
N LEU A 294 -18.31 -7.38 3.64
CA LEU A 294 -17.88 -6.01 3.30
C LEU A 294 -17.37 -5.24 4.53
N ARG A 295 -17.41 -5.84 5.72
CA ARG A 295 -16.95 -5.20 6.94
C ARG A 295 -15.42 -5.16 6.96
N PRO A 296 -14.79 -3.98 7.01
CA PRO A 296 -13.33 -3.89 7.03
C PRO A 296 -12.78 -4.41 8.36
N PHE A 297 -11.58 -4.99 8.31
CA PHE A 297 -10.83 -5.37 9.50
C PHE A 297 -10.65 -4.17 10.44
N GLN A 298 -10.87 -4.38 11.74
CA GLN A 298 -10.61 -3.36 12.76
C GLN A 298 -9.34 -3.73 13.52
N PRO A 299 -8.28 -2.89 13.49
CA PRO A 299 -7.08 -3.17 14.26
C PRO A 299 -7.38 -3.11 15.76
N PRO A 300 -6.65 -3.89 16.58
CA PRO A 300 -6.75 -3.78 18.03
C PRO A 300 -6.42 -2.36 18.49
N GLY A 301 -7.27 -1.79 19.36
CA GLY A 301 -7.09 -0.45 19.92
C GLY A 301 -8.19 0.52 19.48
N ARG A 302 -7.85 1.81 19.36
CA ARG A 302 -8.82 2.89 19.11
C ARG A 302 -8.95 3.28 17.63
N ALA A 303 -8.08 2.76 16.76
CA ALA A 303 -8.10 3.10 15.35
C ALA A 303 -9.34 2.48 14.67
N GLN A 304 -10.18 3.32 14.08
CA GLN A 304 -11.38 2.90 13.37
C GLN A 304 -11.15 2.96 11.86
N ILE A 305 -11.56 1.88 11.18
CA ILE A 305 -11.52 1.81 9.72
C ILE A 305 -12.93 1.85 9.17
N LEU A 306 -13.17 2.78 8.25
CA LEU A 306 -14.41 2.86 7.50
C LEU A 306 -14.45 1.85 6.35
N GLY A 307 -15.66 1.42 6.00
CA GLY A 307 -15.92 0.55 4.86
C GLY A 307 -17.14 1.01 4.09
N TYR A 308 -17.77 0.10 3.35
CA TYR A 308 -18.88 0.44 2.45
C TYR A 308 -20.04 -0.53 2.63
N ALA A 309 -21.26 0.00 2.69
CA ALA A 309 -22.48 -0.79 2.55
C ALA A 309 -23.06 -0.56 1.15
N LEU A 310 -23.60 -1.61 0.54
CA LEU A 310 -24.23 -1.51 -0.77
C LEU A 310 -25.65 -0.99 -0.66
N ARG A 311 -26.10 -0.28 -1.69
CA ARG A 311 -27.49 0.18 -1.81
C ARG A 311 -28.45 -1.02 -1.89
N ALA A 312 -29.64 -0.88 -1.31
CA ALA A 312 -30.71 -1.85 -1.47
C ALA A 312 -31.24 -1.85 -2.92
N GLY A 313 -31.90 -2.94 -3.32
CA GLY A 313 -32.56 -3.04 -4.64
C GLY A 313 -31.63 -3.16 -5.86
N LEU A 314 -30.32 -3.31 -5.68
CA LEU A 314 -29.41 -3.58 -6.80
C LEU A 314 -29.72 -4.95 -7.44
N GLY A 315 -29.90 -4.96 -8.76
CA GLY A 315 -30.04 -6.19 -9.54
C GLY A 315 -28.77 -7.07 -9.45
N PRO A 316 -28.83 -8.36 -9.83
CA PRO A 316 -27.75 -9.31 -9.58
C PRO A 316 -26.38 -8.88 -10.14
N ALA A 317 -26.32 -8.47 -11.41
CA ALA A 317 -25.09 -8.04 -12.06
C ALA A 317 -24.52 -6.73 -11.45
N GLU A 318 -25.40 -5.78 -11.13
CA GLU A 318 -24.98 -4.54 -10.48
C GLU A 318 -24.45 -4.78 -9.08
N ARG A 319 -25.13 -5.64 -8.31
CA ARG A 319 -24.72 -6.03 -6.97
C ARG A 319 -23.33 -6.66 -6.99
N GLU A 320 -23.06 -7.53 -7.94
CA GLU A 320 -21.73 -8.14 -8.10
C GLU A 320 -20.66 -7.09 -8.42
N LEU A 321 -20.91 -6.21 -9.41
CA LEU A 321 -19.98 -5.13 -9.76
C LEU A 321 -19.66 -4.23 -8.56
N CYS A 322 -20.70 -3.80 -7.84
CA CYS A 322 -20.60 -2.93 -6.68
C CYS A 322 -19.93 -3.62 -5.50
N ALA A 323 -20.24 -4.91 -5.27
CA ALA A 323 -19.57 -5.71 -4.25
C ALA A 323 -18.06 -5.76 -4.52
N ARG A 324 -17.63 -6.08 -5.75
CA ARG A 324 -16.20 -6.11 -6.10
C ARG A 324 -15.49 -4.76 -5.83
N LEU A 325 -16.14 -3.62 -6.05
CA LEU A 325 -15.58 -2.30 -5.69
C LEU A 325 -15.47 -2.08 -4.17
N ALA A 326 -16.46 -2.57 -3.42
CA ALA A 326 -16.61 -2.34 -1.98
C ALA A 326 -15.89 -3.37 -1.10
N THR A 327 -15.55 -4.55 -1.64
CA THR A 327 -14.90 -5.64 -0.88
C THR A 327 -13.53 -5.20 -0.36
N PRO A 328 -13.29 -5.23 0.95
CA PRO A 328 -11.99 -4.90 1.52
C PRO A 328 -10.91 -5.90 1.12
N GLU A 329 -9.66 -5.45 1.18
CA GLU A 329 -8.49 -6.18 0.69
C GLU A 329 -8.39 -7.63 1.19
N LEU A 330 -8.56 -7.86 2.50
CA LEU A 330 -8.37 -9.19 3.10
C LEU A 330 -9.41 -10.18 2.57
N GLN A 331 -10.68 -9.77 2.56
CA GLN A 331 -11.78 -10.58 2.05
C GLN A 331 -11.64 -10.85 0.54
N TYR A 332 -11.16 -9.87 -0.22
CA TYR A 332 -10.92 -10.08 -1.66
C TYR A 332 -9.76 -11.06 -1.87
N LYS A 333 -8.66 -10.96 -1.10
CA LYS A 333 -7.58 -11.96 -1.13
C LYS A 333 -8.15 -13.37 -0.88
N ASP A 334 -9.03 -13.55 0.09
CA ASP A 334 -9.64 -14.85 0.40
C ASP A 334 -10.56 -15.38 -0.72
N ILE A 335 -11.16 -14.48 -1.53
CA ILE A 335 -11.88 -14.87 -2.75
C ILE A 335 -10.89 -15.37 -3.81
N LEU A 336 -9.80 -14.64 -4.06
CA LEU A 336 -8.79 -15.01 -5.04
C LEU A 336 -8.07 -16.31 -4.65
N ASP A 337 -7.74 -16.48 -3.37
CA ASP A 337 -7.06 -17.66 -2.85
C ASP A 337 -7.87 -18.93 -3.10
N ARG A 338 -9.17 -18.89 -2.77
CA ARG A 338 -10.10 -20.00 -3.03
C ARG A 338 -10.28 -20.27 -4.53
N ARG A 339 -10.36 -19.24 -5.36
CA ARG A 339 -10.47 -19.40 -6.81
C ARG A 339 -9.24 -20.04 -7.43
N GLN A 340 -8.05 -19.66 -6.97
CA GLN A 340 -6.79 -20.11 -7.56
C GLN A 340 -6.31 -21.47 -7.01
N PHE A 341 -6.56 -21.77 -5.74
CA PHE A 341 -6.01 -22.95 -5.06
C PHE A 341 -7.07 -23.93 -4.51
N GLY A 342 -8.36 -23.64 -4.71
CA GLY A 342 -9.46 -24.43 -4.16
C GLY A 342 -9.64 -24.27 -2.64
N SER A 343 -10.70 -24.86 -2.11
CA SER A 343 -11.13 -24.75 -0.70
C SER A 343 -10.24 -25.51 0.31
N GLY A 344 -9.29 -26.32 -0.17
CA GLY A 344 -8.63 -27.37 0.62
C GLY A 344 -7.14 -27.17 0.92
N SER A 345 -6.57 -26.00 0.63
CA SER A 345 -5.13 -25.73 0.86
C SER A 345 -4.92 -24.75 2.02
N ASN A 346 -5.20 -25.22 3.24
CA ASN A 346 -4.77 -24.55 4.47
C ASN A 346 -3.32 -24.89 4.79
#